data_AF-A0A5Q4E005-F1
#
_entry.id   AF-A0A5Q4E005-F1
#
_cell.length_a   1.000
_cell.length_b   1.000
_cell.length_c   1.000
_cell.angle_alpha   90.00
_cell.angle_beta   90.00
_cell.angle_gamma   90.00
#
_symmetry.space_group_name_H-M   'P 1'
#
loop_
_entity.id
_entity.type
_entity.pdbx_description
1 polymer ?
#
loop_
_entity_poly.entity_id
_entity_poly.type
_entity_poly.pdbx_seq_one_letter_code
_entity_poly.pdbx_strand_id
1 'polypeptide(L)'
;MLIVAVIMLAGMLAGYLLRGRKRILRINSRMTMWTIYLLLFFMGMVIGHDEYIMQQLPELGFMAFIITIMAVLGSISAAWLLWKTMFKKEARG
;
A
#
# COMPACT_ATOMS: atom_id res chain seq x y z
N MET A 1 -2.89 19.71 -0.11
CA MET A 1 -2.00 18.61 0.30
C MET A 1 -1.77 18.55 1.81
N LEU A 2 -1.50 19.67 2.49
CA LEU A 2 -1.34 19.70 3.96
C LEU A 2 -2.55 19.11 4.72
N ILE A 3 -3.78 19.37 4.29
CA ILE A 3 -5.00 18.83 4.92
C ILE A 3 -4.99 17.29 4.91
N VAL A 4 -4.63 16.68 3.78
CA VAL A 4 -4.54 15.22 3.65
C VAL A 4 -3.47 14.66 4.58
N ALA A 5 -2.31 15.31 4.66
CA ALA A 5 -1.24 14.91 5.58
C ALA A 5 -1.69 14.98 7.05
N VAL A 6 -2.41 16.04 7.44
CA VAL A 6 -2.96 16.18 8.80
C VAL A 6 -3.99 15.09 9.10
N ILE A 7 -4.87 14.77 8.15
CA ILE A 7 -5.86 13.68 8.31
C ILE A 7 -5.16 12.32 8.45
N MET A 8 -4.11 12.06 7.66
CA MET A 8 -3.31 10.84 7.79
C MET A 8 -2.61 10.74 9.15
N LEU A 9 -2.01 11.84 9.63
CA LEU A 9 -1.38 11.90 10.95
C LEU A 9 -2.41 11.68 12.06
N ALA A 10 -3.57 12.33 11.98
CA ALA A 10 -4.65 12.15 12.94
C ALA A 10 -5.16 10.70 12.96
N GLY A 11 -5.34 10.08 11.79
CA GLY A 11 -5.72 8.67 11.66
C GLY A 11 -4.69 7.72 12.26
N MET A 12 -3.40 7.99 12.06
CA MET A 12 -2.31 7.20 12.65
C MET A 12 -2.25 7.33 14.17
N LEU A 13 -2.39 8.55 14.70
CA LEU A 13 -2.43 8.82 16.14
C LEU A 13 -3.65 8.15 16.80
N ALA A 14 -4.82 8.25 16.17
CA ALA A 14 -6.01 7.53 16.59
C ALA A 14 -5.75 6.01 16.60
N GLY A 15 -5.23 5.45 15.51
CA GLY A 15 -4.87 4.03 15.43
C GLY A 15 -3.88 3.59 16.52
N TYR A 16 -2.91 4.45 16.86
CA TYR A 16 -1.93 4.20 17.91
C TYR A 16 -2.57 4.19 19.31
N LEU A 17 -3.44 5.16 19.62
CA LEU A 17 -4.12 5.24 20.91
C LEU A 17 -5.06 4.04 21.15
N LEU A 18 -5.68 3.51 20.08
CA LEU A 18 -6.55 2.34 20.13
C LEU A 18 -5.79 0.99 20.16
N ARG A 19 -4.46 0.98 19.99
CA ARG A 19 -3.63 -0.24 19.92
C ARG A 19 -3.68 -1.10 21.18
N GLY A 20 -3.97 -0.50 22.35
CA GLY A 20 -4.04 -1.21 23.64
C GLY A 20 -5.19 -2.22 23.77
N ARG A 21 -6.24 -2.15 22.94
CA ARG A 21 -7.40 -3.04 23.04
C ARG A 21 -7.35 -4.13 21.97
N LYS A 22 -6.84 -5.31 22.33
CA LYS A 22 -6.77 -6.52 21.46
C LYS A 22 -8.11 -6.88 20.79
N ARG A 23 -9.26 -6.60 21.44
CA ARG A 23 -10.61 -6.80 20.87
C ARG A 23 -10.90 -5.85 19.70
N ILE A 24 -10.43 -4.61 19.77
CA ILE A 24 -10.58 -3.61 18.71
C ILE A 24 -9.69 -3.97 17.52
N LEU A 25 -8.46 -4.44 17.74
CA LEU A 25 -7.60 -4.89 16.64
C LEU A 25 -8.24 -6.02 15.80
N ARG A 26 -8.91 -6.98 16.45
CA ARG A 26 -9.56 -8.09 15.73
C ARG A 26 -10.74 -7.62 14.89
N ILE A 27 -11.54 -6.67 15.40
CA ILE A 27 -12.65 -6.06 14.66
C ILE A 27 -12.10 -5.20 13.52
N ASN A 28 -11.05 -4.42 13.79
CA ASN A 28 -10.39 -3.55 12.81
C ASN A 28 -9.89 -4.36 11.60
N SER A 29 -9.24 -5.50 11.82
CA SER A 29 -8.78 -6.35 10.70
C SER A 29 -9.92 -6.78 9.77
N ARG A 30 -11.09 -7.15 10.33
CA ARG A 30 -12.26 -7.52 9.53
C ARG A 30 -12.83 -6.28 8.82
N MET A 31 -12.95 -5.15 9.50
CA MET A 31 -13.43 -3.89 8.91
C MET A 31 -12.52 -3.39 7.78
N THR A 32 -11.19 -3.46 7.94
CA THR A 32 -10.24 -3.10 6.88
C THR A 32 -10.44 -3.96 5.65
N MET A 33 -10.63 -5.27 5.81
CA MET A 33 -10.88 -6.17 4.68
C MET A 33 -12.17 -5.80 3.93
N TRP A 34 -13.28 -5.58 4.65
CA TRP A 34 -14.53 -5.10 4.04
C TRP A 34 -14.36 -3.75 3.34
N THR A 35 -13.59 -2.84 3.93
CA THR A 35 -13.28 -1.54 3.35
C THR A 35 -12.48 -1.68 2.06
N ILE A 36 -11.46 -2.55 2.03
CA ILE A 36 -10.67 -2.82 0.82
C ILE A 36 -11.59 -3.34 -0.30
N TYR A 37 -12.48 -4.29 -0.01
CA TYR A 37 -13.43 -4.77 -1.02
C TYR A 37 -14.35 -3.67 -1.54
N LEU A 38 -14.89 -2.84 -0.65
CA LEU A 38 -15.77 -1.73 -1.03
C LEU A 38 -15.00 -0.67 -1.85
N LEU A 39 -13.75 -0.37 -1.48
CA LEU A 39 -12.87 0.52 -2.23
C LEU A 39 -12.53 -0.04 -3.61
N LEU A 40 -12.19 -1.33 -3.71
CA LEU A 40 -11.91 -1.98 -4.99
C LEU A 40 -13.15 -1.97 -5.89
N PHE A 41 -14.33 -2.18 -5.33
CA PHE A 41 -15.60 -2.09 -6.05
C PHE A 41 -15.84 -0.68 -6.60
N PHE A 42 -15.68 0.35 -5.76
CA PHE A 42 -15.82 1.75 -6.19
C PHE A 42 -14.76 2.14 -7.22
N MET A 43 -13.52 1.68 -7.05
CA MET A 43 -12.45 1.93 -8.00
C MET A 43 -12.79 1.31 -9.36
N GLY A 44 -13.28 0.08 -9.40
CA GLY A 44 -13.75 -0.56 -10.62
C GLY A 44 -14.93 0.18 -11.27
N MET A 45 -15.89 0.65 -10.46
CA MET A 45 -17.03 1.43 -10.96
C MET A 45 -16.60 2.76 -11.58
N VAL A 46 -15.73 3.51 -10.91
CA VAL A 46 -15.22 4.81 -11.39
C VAL A 46 -14.45 4.62 -12.70
N ILE A 47 -13.58 3.61 -12.77
CA ILE A 47 -12.80 3.32 -13.98
C ILE A 47 -13.72 2.85 -15.12
N GLY A 48 -14.76 2.06 -14.82
CA GLY A 48 -15.67 1.52 -15.83
C GLY A 48 -16.71 2.47 -16.38
N HIS A 49 -17.07 3.50 -15.63
CA HIS A 49 -17.96 4.56 -16.11
C HIS A 49 -17.24 5.55 -17.03
N ASP A 50 -15.91 5.64 -16.95
CA ASP A 50 -15.12 6.58 -17.74
C ASP A 50 -14.57 5.91 -19.02
N GLU A 51 -15.21 6.19 -20.16
CA GLU A 51 -14.82 5.64 -21.46
C GLU A 51 -13.38 6.04 -21.87
N TYR A 52 -12.91 7.22 -21.44
CA TYR A 52 -11.55 7.69 -21.74
C TYR A 52 -10.50 6.87 -20.99
N ILE A 53 -10.74 6.55 -19.71
CA ILE A 53 -9.86 5.66 -18.95
C ILE A 53 -9.93 4.23 -19.52
N MET A 54 -11.13 3.73 -19.84
CA MET A 54 -11.32 2.38 -20.39
C MET A 54 -10.56 2.16 -21.71
N GLN A 55 -10.52 3.16 -22.61
CA GLN A 55 -9.77 3.09 -23.86
C GLN A 55 -8.25 3.07 -23.64
N GLN A 56 -7.76 3.73 -22.59
CA GLN A 56 -6.33 3.78 -22.24
C GLN A 56 -5.89 2.66 -21.30
N LEU A 57 -6.81 1.85 -20.77
CA LEU A 57 -6.48 0.75 -19.87
C LEU A 57 -5.39 -0.20 -20.38
N PRO A 58 -5.32 -0.57 -21.68
CA PRO A 58 -4.24 -1.40 -22.18
C PRO A 58 -2.86 -0.74 -22.03
N GLU A 59 -2.76 0.56 -22.33
CA GLU A 59 -1.53 1.32 -22.21
C GLU A 59 -1.16 1.54 -20.73
N LEU A 60 -2.13 1.95 -19.91
CA LEU A 60 -1.96 2.11 -18.46
C LEU A 60 -1.55 0.79 -17.79
N GLY A 61 -2.16 -0.33 -18.20
CA GLY A 61 -1.86 -1.66 -17.70
C GLY A 61 -0.45 -2.10 -18.06
N PHE A 62 0.00 -1.83 -19.29
CA PHE A 62 1.37 -2.12 -19.71
C PHE A 62 2.40 -1.27 -18.95
N MET A 63 2.15 0.03 -18.81
CA MET A 63 2.99 0.92 -18.00
C MET A 63 3.05 0.45 -16.55
N ALA A 64 1.90 0.13 -15.95
CA ALA A 64 1.82 -0.37 -14.58
C ALA A 64 2.58 -1.70 -14.41
N PHE A 65 2.53 -2.59 -15.40
CA PHE A 65 3.27 -3.85 -15.39
C PHE A 65 4.79 -3.61 -15.37
N ILE A 66 5.30 -2.75 -16.25
CA ILE A 66 6.73 -2.40 -16.27
C ILE A 66 7.15 -1.76 -14.96
N ILE A 67 6.38 -0.79 -14.46
CA ILE A 67 6.66 -0.11 -13.19
C ILE A 67 6.69 -1.11 -12.05
N THR A 68 5.74 -2.07 -12.02
CA THR A 68 5.68 -3.10 -10.99
C THR A 68 6.92 -4.00 -11.03
N ILE A 69 7.34 -4.46 -12.21
CA ILE A 69 8.57 -5.27 -12.35
C ILE A 69 9.78 -4.50 -11.86
N MET A 70 9.95 -3.26 -12.33
CA MET A 70 11.09 -2.44 -11.94
C MET A 70 11.10 -2.13 -10.44
N ALA A 71 9.94 -1.83 -9.85
CA ALA A 71 9.80 -1.57 -8.42
C ALA A 71 10.09 -2.82 -7.59
N VAL A 72 9.60 -3.99 -8.00
CA VAL A 72 9.88 -5.26 -7.33
C VAL A 72 11.36 -5.61 -7.43
N LEU A 73 11.98 -5.50 -8.60
CA LEU A 73 13.42 -5.74 -8.79
C LEU A 73 14.27 -4.74 -8.00
N GLY A 74 13.85 -3.47 -7.93
CA GLY A 74 14.47 -2.45 -7.09
C GLY A 74 14.39 -2.77 -5.60
N SER A 75 13.21 -3.16 -5.12
CA SER A 75 12.97 -3.52 -3.70
C SER A 75 13.76 -4.77 -3.29
N ILE A 76 13.53 -5.88 -4.00
CA ILE A 76 14.56 -6.80 -4.53
C ILE A 76 16.02 -6.58 -4.09
N SER A 77 16.71 -5.92 -5.02
CA SER A 77 18.12 -5.58 -4.97
C SER A 77 18.50 -4.70 -3.78
N ALA A 78 17.67 -3.74 -3.40
CA ALA A 78 17.90 -2.88 -2.24
C ALA A 78 17.88 -3.70 -0.93
N ALA A 79 16.90 -4.58 -0.75
CA ALA A 79 16.82 -5.46 0.41
C ALA A 79 18.03 -6.40 0.48
N TRP A 80 18.45 -6.95 -0.67
CA TRP A 80 19.66 -7.78 -0.74
C TRP A 80 20.95 -7.00 -0.42
N LEU A 81 21.07 -5.76 -0.91
CA LEU A 81 22.19 -4.88 -0.59
C LEU A 81 22.24 -4.58 0.91
N LEU A 82 21.11 -4.20 1.50
CA LEU A 82 20.98 -3.95 2.93
C LEU A 82 21.34 -5.17 3.77
N TRP A 83 20.88 -6.37 3.37
CA TRP A 83 21.26 -7.63 4.01
C TRP A 83 22.77 -7.85 3.96
N LYS A 84 23.40 -7.61 2.81
CA LYS A 84 24.85 -7.80 2.64
C LYS A 84 25.68 -6.76 3.41
N THR A 85 25.23 -5.51 3.55
CA THR A 85 26.01 -4.44 4.19
C THR A 85 25.78 -4.32 5.69
N MET A 86 24.54 -4.49 6.16
CA MET A 86 24.16 -4.33 7.56
C MET A 86 24.15 -5.68 8.30
N PHE A 87 23.40 -6.67 7.82
CA PHE A 87 23.22 -7.94 8.54
C PHE A 87 24.45 -8.86 8.46
N LYS A 88 25.22 -8.84 7.36
CA LYS A 88 26.48 -9.61 7.29
C LYS A 88 27.59 -9.07 8.21
N LYS A 89 27.51 -7.80 8.65
CA LYS A 89 28.45 -7.22 9.62
C LYS A 89 28.13 -7.62 11.06
N GLU A 90 26.86 -7.80 11.42
CA GLU A 90 26.44 -8.25 12.75
C GLU A 90 26.77 -9.72 13.04
N ALA A 91 26.83 -10.60 12.03
CA ALA A 91 27.20 -12.01 12.22
C ALA A 91 28.70 -12.26 12.47
N ARG A 92 29.52 -11.21 12.57
CA ARG A 92 30.97 -11.27 12.85
C ARG A 92 31.39 -10.38 14.05
N GLY A 93 30.43 -9.82 14.79
CA GLY A 93 30.66 -9.08 16.04
C GLY A 93 30.49 -9.97 17.25
#